data_AF-A0A6I4YPL6-F1
#
_entry.id   AF-A0A6I4YPL6-F1
#
_cell.length_a   1.000
_cell.length_b   1.000
_cell.length_c   1.000
_cell.angle_alpha   90.00
_cell.angle_beta   90.00
_cell.angle_gamma   90.00
#
_symmetry.space_group_name_H-M   'P 1'
#
loop_
_entity.id
_entity.type
_entity.pdbx_description
1 polymer ?
#
loop_
_entity_poly.entity_id
_entity_poly.type
_entity_poly.pdbx_seq_one_letter_code
_entity_poly.pdbx_strand_id
1 'polypeptide(L)'
;MTTPSVPTAHSPQPTARLLLIDNYDSFTFNLVQYFGALGAELTVWRNDAFSLDDVRALNPDAIVVSPGPCTPAEAGQSVAVIRELGASVPVLGVCLGH
;
A
#
# COMPACT_ATOMS: atom_id res chain seq x y z
N MET A 1 7.42 49.78 -6.34
CA MET A 1 7.58 49.08 -5.04
C MET A 1 6.90 47.74 -5.19
N THR A 2 7.69 46.67 -5.24
CA THR A 2 7.29 45.29 -5.48
C THR A 2 6.53 44.73 -4.29
N THR A 3 5.35 44.17 -4.54
CA THR A 3 4.59 43.36 -3.59
C THR A 3 5.38 42.09 -3.27
N PRO A 4 5.58 41.70 -2.00
CA PRO A 4 6.19 40.42 -1.70
C PRO A 4 5.22 39.28 -2.04
N SER A 5 5.64 38.38 -2.92
CA SER A 5 4.94 37.13 -3.22
C SER A 5 4.93 36.25 -1.97
N VAL A 6 3.72 35.89 -1.52
CA VAL A 6 3.48 34.94 -0.44
C VAL A 6 4.13 33.60 -0.81
N PRO A 7 4.95 32.97 0.05
CA PRO A 7 5.39 31.61 -0.17
C PRO A 7 4.16 30.69 -0.10
N THR A 8 3.83 30.05 -1.22
CA THR A 8 2.79 29.02 -1.30
C THR A 8 3.11 27.93 -0.27
N ALA A 9 2.25 27.81 0.74
CA ALA A 9 2.34 26.75 1.73
C ALA A 9 2.40 25.40 1.00
N HIS A 10 3.50 24.67 1.20
CA HIS A 10 3.61 23.28 0.79
C HIS A 10 2.50 22.54 1.53
N SER A 11 1.47 22.09 0.81
CA SER A 11 0.52 21.12 1.34
C SER A 11 1.35 19.95 1.89
N PRO A 12 1.00 19.33 3.03
CA PRO A 12 1.68 18.12 3.47
C PRO A 12 1.48 17.08 2.37
N GLN A 13 2.50 16.92 1.52
CA GLN A 13 2.55 15.83 0.57
C GLN A 13 2.63 14.55 1.41
N PRO A 14 1.79 13.55 1.14
CA PRO A 14 1.93 12.26 1.79
C PRO A 14 3.36 11.78 1.57
N THR A 15 4.02 11.37 2.66
CA THR A 15 5.45 11.05 2.64
C THR A 15 5.75 9.74 1.90
N ALA A 16 4.74 8.90 1.71
CA ALA A 16 4.81 7.67 0.91
C ALA A 16 3.41 7.23 0.43
N ARG A 17 3.31 6.75 -0.81
CA ARG A 17 2.13 6.13 -1.42
C ARG A 17 2.18 4.62 -1.18
N LEU A 18 1.26 4.12 -0.37
CA LEU A 18 1.25 2.73 0.09
C LEU A 18 0.09 1.95 -0.53
N LEU A 19 0.39 0.84 -1.19
CA LEU A 19 -0.63 -0.13 -1.59
C LEU A 19 -0.76 -1.21 -0.52
N LEU A 20 -1.94 -1.32 0.12
CA LEU A 20 -2.28 -2.41 1.02
C LEU A 20 -3.14 -3.44 0.28
N ILE A 21 -2.64 -4.66 0.13
CA ILE A 21 -3.38 -5.79 -0.41
C ILE A 21 -4.05 -6.53 0.74
N ASP A 22 -5.38 -6.53 0.74
CA ASP A 22 -6.23 -7.17 1.74
C ASP A 22 -6.63 -8.58 1.29
N ASN A 23 -6.16 -9.60 2.02
CA ASN A 23 -6.52 -11.01 1.83
C ASN A 23 -7.77 -11.42 2.62
N TYR A 24 -8.73 -10.50 2.81
CA TYR A 24 -9.95 -10.70 3.60
C TYR A 24 -9.71 -10.87 5.10
N ASP A 25 -8.81 -10.05 5.63
CA ASP A 25 -8.41 -10.13 7.03
C ASP A 25 -9.05 -9.04 7.88
N SER A 26 -9.39 -9.40 9.12
CA SER A 26 -10.03 -8.50 10.07
C SER A 26 -9.10 -7.38 10.57
N PHE A 27 -7.78 -7.52 10.42
CA PHE A 27 -6.79 -6.55 10.89
C PHE A 27 -6.41 -5.49 9.85
N THR A 28 -6.93 -5.57 8.62
CA THR A 28 -6.70 -4.57 7.57
C THR A 28 -6.98 -3.14 8.06
N PHE A 29 -8.04 -2.94 8.86
CA PHE A 29 -8.35 -1.62 9.43
C PHE A 29 -7.28 -1.10 10.40
N ASN A 30 -6.63 -1.98 11.18
CA ASN A 30 -5.56 -1.57 12.09
C ASN A 30 -4.35 -1.06 11.30
N LEU A 31 -4.01 -1.73 10.20
CA LEU A 31 -2.91 -1.30 9.32
C LEU A 31 -3.24 0.03 8.64
N VAL A 32 -4.45 0.19 8.11
CA VAL A 32 -4.89 1.44 7.47
C VAL A 32 -4.80 2.62 8.44
N GLN A 33 -5.29 2.46 9.67
CA GLN A 33 -5.22 3.51 10.69
C GLN A 33 -3.78 3.83 11.08
N TYR A 34 -2.94 2.80 11.26
CA TYR A 34 -1.55 2.97 11.66
C TYR A 34 -0.75 3.73 10.60
N PHE A 35 -0.80 3.31 9.34
CA PHE A 35 -0.08 3.99 8.27
C PHE A 35 -0.68 5.35 7.93
N GLY A 36 -2.01 5.51 8.05
CA GLY A 36 -2.67 6.79 7.88
C GLY A 36 -2.24 7.80 8.94
N ALA A 37 -2.08 7.37 10.20
CA ALA A 37 -1.56 8.21 11.28
C ALA A 37 -0.08 8.61 11.08
N LEU A 38 0.69 7.82 10.32
CA LEU A 38 2.06 8.14 9.92
C LEU A 38 2.14 9.08 8.70
N GLY A 39 1.00 9.44 8.09
CA GLY A 39 0.92 10.36 6.95
C GLY A 39 1.13 9.70 5.59
N ALA A 40 1.02 8.38 5.49
CA ALA A 40 1.04 7.67 4.21
C ALA A 40 -0.29 7.87 3.45
N GLU A 41 -0.21 7.94 2.12
CA GLU A 41 -1.39 7.88 1.25
C GLU A 41 -1.68 6.41 0.95
N LEU A 42 -2.73 5.87 1.57
CA LEU A 42 -3.08 4.46 1.43
C LEU A 42 -4.12 4.22 0.33
N THR A 43 -3.83 3.24 -0.51
CA THR A 43 -4.79 2.59 -1.39
C THR A 43 -4.95 1.14 -0.94
N VAL A 44 -6.19 0.69 -0.74
CA VAL A 44 -6.48 -0.69 -0.29
C VAL A 44 -7.17 -1.45 -1.41
N TRP A 45 -6.58 -2.56 -1.85
CA TRP A 45 -7.17 -3.46 -2.85
C TRP A 45 -7.34 -4.87 -2.29
N ARG A 46 -8.44 -5.53 -2.65
CA ARG A 46 -8.63 -6.96 -2.37
C ARG A 46 -7.70 -7.77 -3.27
N ASN A 47 -7.19 -8.89 -2.77
CA ASN A 47 -6.23 -9.74 -3.48
C ASN A 47 -6.71 -10.34 -4.83
N ASP A 48 -7.98 -10.17 -5.18
CA ASP A 48 -8.62 -10.61 -6.42
C ASP A 48 -9.19 -9.45 -7.27
N ALA A 49 -9.09 -8.21 -6.81
CA ALA A 49 -9.77 -7.06 -7.41
C ALA A 49 -8.87 -6.17 -8.29
N PHE A 50 -7.68 -6.65 -8.68
CA PHE A 50 -6.72 -5.92 -9.49
C PHE A 50 -5.86 -6.85 -10.35
N SER A 51 -5.17 -6.28 -11.32
CA SER A 51 -4.12 -6.92 -12.12
C SER A 51 -2.73 -6.35 -11.80
N LEU A 52 -1.68 -7.06 -12.20
CA LEU A 52 -0.30 -6.57 -12.07
C LEU A 52 -0.08 -5.22 -12.77
N ASP A 53 -0.74 -4.99 -13.91
CA ASP A 53 -0.59 -3.73 -14.65
C ASP A 53 -1.28 -2.57 -13.93
N ASP A 54 -2.36 -2.83 -13.20
CA ASP A 54 -2.97 -1.82 -12.32
C ASP A 54 -1.99 -1.39 -11.22
N VAL A 55 -1.26 -2.35 -10.62
CA VAL A 55 -0.25 -2.04 -9.60
C VAL A 55 0.90 -1.22 -10.19
N ARG A 56 1.35 -1.55 -11.41
CA ARG A 56 2.37 -0.77 -12.12
C ARG A 56 1.91 0.64 -12.45
N ALA A 57 0.66 0.79 -12.89
CA ALA A 57 0.07 2.09 -13.19
C ALA A 57 -0.14 2.94 -11.93
N LEU A 58 -0.46 2.30 -10.80
CA LEU A 58 -0.54 2.96 -9.50
C LEU A 58 0.81 3.53 -9.07
N ASN A 59 1.91 2.83 -9.40
CA ASN A 59 3.28 3.20 -9.03
C ASN A 59 3.44 3.50 -7.53
N PRO A 60 3.18 2.51 -6.64
CA PRO A 60 3.30 2.68 -5.20
C PRO A 60 4.77 2.74 -4.75
N ASP A 61 5.04 3.50 -3.68
CA ASP A 61 6.37 3.57 -3.07
C ASP A 61 6.69 2.33 -2.22
N ALA A 62 5.65 1.69 -1.68
CA ALA A 62 5.75 0.42 -0.96
C ALA A 62 4.43 -0.35 -1.01
N ILE A 63 4.54 -1.67 -0.86
CA ILE A 63 3.40 -2.60 -0.86
C ILE A 63 3.35 -3.32 0.48
N VAL A 64 2.17 -3.37 1.08
CA VAL A 64 1.89 -4.16 2.29
C VAL A 64 0.90 -5.23 1.93
N VAL A 65 1.18 -6.47 2.32
CA VAL A 65 0.25 -7.59 2.16
C VAL A 65 -0.28 -7.94 3.54
N SER A 66 -1.60 -7.82 3.73
CA SER A 66 -2.26 -8.17 4.98
C SER A 66 -2.08 -9.66 5.29
N PRO A 67 -2.29 -10.07 6.57
CA PRO A 67 -2.45 -11.49 6.87
C PRO A 67 -3.54 -12.06 5.97
N GLY A 68 -3.41 -13.34 5.62
CA GLY A 68 -4.42 -14.07 4.88
C GLY A 68 -4.55 -15.47 5.47
N PRO A 69 -5.63 -16.20 5.13
CA PRO A 69 -5.77 -17.59 5.52
C PRO A 69 -4.56 -18.39 5.02
N CYS A 70 -4.23 -19.45 5.78
CA CYS A 70 -2.92 -20.10 5.86
C CYS A 70 -2.37 -20.73 4.55
N THR A 71 -3.03 -20.55 3.40
CA THR A 71 -2.66 -21.22 2.14
C THR A 71 -2.27 -20.23 1.03
N PRO A 72 -1.18 -20.49 0.27
CA PRO A 72 -0.81 -19.72 -0.91
C PRO A 72 -1.89 -19.70 -2.00
N ALA A 73 -2.79 -20.69 -2.02
CA ALA A 73 -3.90 -20.77 -2.96
C ALA A 73 -4.91 -19.65 -2.77
N GLU A 74 -5.06 -19.15 -1.54
CA GLU A 74 -5.97 -18.06 -1.18
C GLU A 74 -5.31 -16.68 -1.27
N ALA A 75 -3.99 -16.63 -1.47
CA ALA A 75 -3.23 -15.38 -1.55
C ALA A 75 -3.46 -14.59 -2.86
N GLY A 76 -4.19 -15.16 -3.83
CA GLY A 76 -4.61 -14.47 -5.06
C GLY A 76 -3.46 -13.81 -5.83
N GLN A 77 -3.71 -12.59 -6.31
CA GLN A 77 -2.73 -11.80 -7.08
C GLN A 77 -1.55 -11.31 -6.23
N SER A 78 -1.61 -11.42 -4.90
CA SER A 78 -0.54 -11.01 -3.99
C SER A 78 0.78 -11.73 -4.27
N VAL A 79 0.72 -13.02 -4.62
CA VAL A 79 1.92 -13.82 -4.96
C VAL A 79 2.58 -13.29 -6.23
N ALA A 80 1.77 -12.97 -7.24
CA ALA A 80 2.26 -12.42 -8.50
C ALA A 80 2.90 -11.04 -8.27
N VAL A 81 2.28 -10.18 -7.46
CA VAL A 81 2.84 -8.88 -7.06
C VAL A 81 4.18 -9.02 -6.37
N ILE A 82 4.29 -9.90 -5.37
CA ILE A 82 5.55 -10.11 -4.64
C ILE A 82 6.65 -10.59 -5.59
N ARG A 83 6.35 -11.54 -6.48
CA ARG A 83 7.33 -12.12 -7.40
C ARG A 83 7.80 -11.14 -8.46
N GLU A 84 6.88 -10.36 -9.04
CA GLU A 84 7.17 -9.49 -10.18
C GLU A 84 7.66 -8.10 -9.75
N LEU A 85 7.16 -7.58 -8.63
CA LEU A 85 7.44 -6.21 -8.19
C LEU A 85 8.29 -6.14 -6.93
N GLY A 86 8.44 -7.24 -6.17
CA GLY A 86 9.18 -7.24 -4.91
C GLY A 86 10.69 -6.98 -5.04
N ALA A 87 11.24 -7.10 -6.25
CA ALA A 87 12.63 -6.72 -6.53
C ALA A 87 12.82 -5.19 -6.69
N SER A 88 11.76 -4.46 -7.07
CA SER A 88 11.81 -3.03 -7.38
C SER A 88 11.09 -2.16 -6.35
N VAL A 89 10.04 -2.70 -5.72
CA VAL A 89 9.20 -2.00 -4.74
C VAL A 89 9.33 -2.73 -3.41
N PRO A 90 9.66 -2.03 -2.31
CA PRO A 90 9.68 -2.64 -0.98
C PRO A 90 8.33 -3.29 -0.65
N VAL A 91 8.37 -4.56 -0.24
CA VAL A 91 7.18 -5.32 0.17
C VAL A 91 7.29 -5.74 1.63
N LEU A 92 6.25 -5.43 2.41
CA LEU A 92 6.10 -5.88 3.79
C LEU A 92 4.94 -6.88 3.88
N GLY A 93 5.26 -8.15 4.15
CA GLY A 93 4.27 -9.16 4.48
C GLY A 93 3.97 -9.14 5.98
N VAL A 94 2.72 -8.90 6.37
CA VAL A 94 2.30 -8.96 7.78
C VAL A 94 1.68 -10.33 8.03
N CYS A 95 2.40 -11.21 8.72
CA CYS A 95 1.86 -12.47 9.20
C CYS A 95 1.47 -12.33 10.67
N LEU A 96 0.19 -12.50 10.99
CA LEU A 96 -0.31 -12.66 12.36
C LEU A 96 -0.53 -14.16 12.60
N GLY A 97 0.56 -14.94 12.55
CA GLY A 97 0.54 -16.31 13.03
C GLY A 97 0.50 -16.32 14.56
N HIS A 98 -0.57 -16.86 15.14
CA HIS A 98 -0.56 -17.38 16.51
C HIS A 98 -0.58 -18.91 16.45
#